data_AF-A0A1C7GSY8-F1
#
_entry.id   AF-A0A1C7GSY8-F1
#
_cell.length_a   1.000
_cell.length_b   1.000
_cell.length_c   1.000
_cell.angle_alpha   90.00
_cell.angle_beta   90.00
_cell.angle_gamma   90.00
#
_symmetry.space_group_name_H-M   'P 1'
#
loop_
_entity.id
_entity.type
_entity.pdbx_description
1 polymer ?
#
loop_
_entity_poly.entity_id
_entity_poly.type
_entity_poly.pdbx_seq_one_letter_code
_entity_poly.pdbx_strand_id
1 'polypeptide(L)'
;MEITKEQYRKIEKYLPKQRGNVKIENLQLINAILYVAENGCKWRALPERYGKWHTVYERMNRWSKNGVLQRVFEGLQAEGIIRIKMENVCLDSTAVKVHPDGTGALKQVAGNLSDAPEGDSPQKFIWSPRLTGL
;
A
#
# COMPACT_ATOMS: atom_id res chain seq x y z
N MET A 1 -6.96 -12.46 -9.53
CA MET A 1 -8.10 -11.55 -9.46
C MET A 1 -7.73 -10.22 -10.07
N GLU A 2 -8.55 -9.76 -11.01
CA GLU A 2 -8.47 -8.43 -11.61
C GLU A 2 -9.89 -7.85 -11.66
N ILE A 3 -10.04 -6.56 -11.39
CA ILE A 3 -11.33 -5.87 -11.49
C ILE A 3 -11.47 -5.20 -12.85
N THR A 4 -12.70 -5.16 -13.36
CA THR A 4 -13.02 -4.50 -14.62
C THR A 4 -13.07 -2.98 -14.46
N LYS A 5 -13.03 -2.24 -15.57
CA LYS A 5 -13.22 -0.78 -15.56
C LYS A 5 -14.56 -0.36 -14.94
N GLU A 6 -15.61 -1.14 -15.18
CA GLU A 6 -16.94 -0.87 -14.60
C GLU A 6 -16.95 -1.09 -13.09
N GLN A 7 -16.31 -2.16 -12.60
CA GLN A 7 -16.14 -2.38 -11.17
C GLN A 7 -15.29 -1.28 -10.52
N TYR A 8 -14.23 -0.85 -11.20
CA TYR A 8 -13.38 0.26 -10.76
C TYR A 8 -14.15 1.57 -10.61
N ARG A 9 -15.04 1.91 -11.55
CA ARG A 9 -15.86 3.14 -11.46
C ARG A 9 -16.66 3.24 -10.17
N LYS A 10 -17.13 2.11 -9.64
CA LYS A 10 -17.89 2.06 -8.38
C LYS A 10 -17.07 2.50 -7.16
N ILE A 11 -15.77 2.21 -7.17
CA ILE A 11 -14.84 2.55 -6.08
C ILE A 11 -14.01 3.80 -6.36
N GLU A 12 -14.16 4.42 -7.53
CA GLU A 12 -13.32 5.55 -7.96
C GLU A 12 -13.34 6.72 -6.97
N LYS A 13 -14.49 6.95 -6.33
CA LYS A 13 -14.69 7.97 -5.28
C LYS A 13 -13.76 7.82 -4.07
N TYR A 14 -13.23 6.62 -3.80
CA TYR A 14 -12.33 6.36 -2.67
C TYR A 14 -10.86 6.62 -3.02
N LEU A 15 -10.54 6.80 -4.31
CA LEU A 15 -9.19 6.93 -4.81
C LEU A 15 -8.74 8.38 -4.86
N PRO A 16 -7.46 8.66 -4.57
CA PRO A 16 -6.92 9.99 -4.78
C PRO A 16 -6.85 10.29 -6.28
N LYS A 17 -7.21 11.53 -6.64
CA LYS A 17 -6.98 12.06 -7.99
C LYS A 17 -5.49 12.03 -8.28
N GLN A 18 -5.12 11.40 -9.38
CA GLN A 18 -3.74 11.35 -9.87
C GLN A 18 -3.33 12.77 -10.30
N ARG A 19 -2.18 13.26 -9.82
CA ARG A 19 -1.61 14.56 -10.19
C ARG A 19 -0.22 14.37 -10.79
N GLY A 20 0.11 15.20 -11.77
CA GLY A 20 1.41 15.15 -12.48
C GLY A 20 1.50 14.01 -13.50
N ASN A 21 2.73 13.69 -13.93
CA ASN A 21 2.98 12.63 -14.89
C ASN A 21 2.94 11.26 -14.20
N VAL A 22 1.81 10.55 -14.33
CA VAL A 22 1.63 9.26 -13.68
C VAL A 22 1.75 8.11 -14.68
N LYS A 23 2.73 7.24 -14.46
CA LYS A 23 3.06 6.12 -15.35
C LYS A 23 2.17 4.88 -15.16
N ILE A 24 1.50 4.75 -14.01
CA ILE A 24 0.67 3.60 -13.66
C ILE A 24 -0.70 4.12 -13.22
N GLU A 25 -1.76 3.73 -13.93
CA GLU A 25 -3.13 4.10 -13.57
C GLU A 25 -3.56 3.48 -12.25
N ASN A 26 -4.53 4.10 -11.57
CA ASN A 26 -5.06 3.58 -10.31
C ASN A 26 -5.65 2.16 -10.47
N LEU A 27 -6.33 1.88 -11.59
CA LEU A 27 -6.88 0.56 -11.88
C LEU A 27 -5.80 -0.51 -11.93
N GLN A 28 -4.72 -0.26 -12.69
CA GLN A 28 -3.61 -1.20 -12.81
C GLN A 28 -2.92 -1.42 -11.45
N LEU A 29 -2.77 -0.34 -10.66
CA LEU A 29 -2.23 -0.45 -9.31
C LEU A 29 -3.11 -1.31 -8.40
N ILE A 30 -4.43 -1.13 -8.44
CA ILE A 30 -5.37 -1.94 -7.65
C ILE A 30 -5.28 -3.41 -8.08
N ASN A 31 -5.29 -3.70 -9.37
CA ASN A 31 -5.15 -5.07 -9.88
C ASN A 31 -3.83 -5.71 -9.43
N ALA A 32 -2.73 -4.95 -9.42
CA ALA A 32 -1.45 -5.42 -8.90
C ALA A 32 -1.53 -5.77 -7.41
N ILE A 33 -2.15 -4.92 -6.60
CA ILE A 33 -2.30 -5.15 -5.15
C ILE A 33 -3.20 -6.36 -4.89
N LEU A 34 -4.31 -6.48 -5.63
CA LEU A 34 -5.24 -7.61 -5.52
C LEU A 34 -4.58 -8.92 -5.93
N TYR A 35 -3.72 -8.91 -6.94
CA TYR A 35 -2.94 -10.09 -7.34
C TYR A 35 -2.04 -10.56 -6.19
N VAL A 36 -1.26 -9.67 -5.58
CA VAL A 36 -0.39 -10.05 -4.45
C VAL A 36 -1.23 -10.50 -3.26
N ALA A 37 -2.38 -9.86 -3.01
CA ALA A 37 -3.28 -10.22 -1.94
C ALA A 37 -3.88 -11.62 -2.10
N GLU A 38 -4.24 -11.97 -3.33
CA GLU A 38 -4.87 -13.26 -3.62
C GLU A 38 -3.88 -14.41 -3.65
N ASN A 39 -2.68 -14.17 -4.20
CA ASN A 39 -1.67 -15.21 -4.39
C ASN A 39 -0.76 -15.37 -3.17
N GLY A 40 -0.82 -14.44 -2.20
CA GLY A 40 0.06 -14.43 -1.02
C GLY A 40 1.55 -14.35 -1.38
N CYS A 41 1.89 -13.81 -2.55
CA CYS A 41 3.26 -13.83 -3.06
C CYS A 41 4.10 -12.66 -2.54
N LYS A 42 5.43 -12.80 -2.59
CA LYS A 42 6.34 -11.67 -2.34
C LYS A 42 6.14 -10.61 -3.42
N TRP A 43 6.25 -9.32 -3.07
CA TRP A 43 6.18 -8.22 -4.04
C TRP A 43 7.16 -8.38 -5.21
N ARG A 44 8.37 -8.91 -4.97
CA ARG A 44 9.36 -9.17 -6.02
C ARG A 44 8.94 -10.22 -7.05
N ALA A 45 7.95 -11.05 -6.72
CA ALA A 45 7.37 -12.03 -7.64
C ALA A 45 6.18 -11.46 -8.43
N LEU A 46 5.85 -10.16 -8.26
CA LEU A 46 4.78 -9.52 -9.02
C LEU A 46 5.09 -9.60 -10.52
N PRO A 47 4.18 -10.15 -11.35
CA PRO A 47 4.35 -10.20 -12.79
C PRO A 47 4.50 -8.80 -13.40
N GLU A 48 5.43 -8.67 -14.35
CA GLU A 48 5.78 -7.37 -14.97
C GLU A 48 4.61 -6.70 -15.70
N ARG A 49 3.57 -7.46 -16.11
CA ARG A 49 2.32 -6.91 -16.67
C ARG A 49 1.63 -5.89 -15.76
N TYR A 50 1.86 -5.99 -14.45
CA TYR A 50 1.34 -5.05 -13.44
C TYR A 50 2.21 -3.81 -13.24
N GLY A 51 3.33 -3.74 -13.95
CA GLY A 51 4.36 -2.71 -13.80
C GLY A 51 5.47 -3.13 -12.84
N LYS A 52 6.41 -2.21 -12.62
CA LYS A 52 7.57 -2.44 -11.76
C LYS A 52 7.12 -2.62 -10.31
N TRP A 53 7.47 -3.76 -9.72
CA TRP A 53 7.08 -4.12 -8.35
C TRP A 53 7.40 -3.03 -7.31
N HIS A 54 8.55 -2.35 -7.46
CA HIS A 54 8.97 -1.30 -6.54
C HIS A 54 8.01 -0.11 -6.57
N THR A 55 7.62 0.34 -7.76
CA THR A 55 6.68 1.45 -7.93
C THR A 55 5.29 1.11 -7.38
N VAL A 56 4.84 -0.13 -7.58
CA VAL A 56 3.57 -0.62 -7.02
C VAL A 56 3.64 -0.63 -5.50
N TYR A 57 4.71 -1.19 -4.94
CA TYR A 57 4.92 -1.28 -3.49
C TYR A 57 4.98 0.09 -2.83
N GLU A 58 5.79 1.03 -3.35
CA GLU A 58 5.91 2.38 -2.78
C GLU A 58 4.57 3.12 -2.74
N ARG A 59 3.78 2.98 -3.81
CA ARG A 59 2.48 3.63 -3.91
C ARG A 59 1.44 2.98 -3.03
N MET A 60 1.41 1.65 -2.97
CA MET A 60 0.59 0.89 -2.03
C MET A 60 0.92 1.28 -0.59
N ASN A 61 2.20 1.32 -0.23
CA ASN A 61 2.67 1.70 1.10
C ASN A 61 2.23 3.13 1.47
N ARG A 62 2.34 4.08 0.53
CA ARG A 62 1.81 5.45 0.72
C ARG A 62 0.29 5.46 0.93
N TRP A 63 -0.45 4.68 0.15
CA TRP A 63 -1.91 4.58 0.26
C TRP A 63 -2.36 3.90 1.55
N SER A 64 -1.61 2.90 2.00
CA SER A 64 -1.78 2.24 3.29
C SER A 64 -1.66 3.26 4.43
N LYS A 65 -0.53 3.99 4.49
CA LYS A 65 -0.27 5.00 5.52
C LYS A 65 -1.33 6.12 5.56
N ASN A 66 -1.87 6.49 4.41
CA ASN A 66 -2.88 7.55 4.28
C ASN A 66 -4.34 7.03 4.36
N GLY A 67 -4.54 5.74 4.69
CA GLY A 67 -5.86 5.12 4.82
C GLY A 67 -6.65 5.00 3.50
N VAL A 68 -6.03 5.29 2.35
CA VAL A 68 -6.65 5.14 1.03
C VAL A 68 -6.94 3.66 0.77
N LEU A 69 -5.98 2.80 1.08
CA LEU A 69 -6.10 1.37 0.80
C LEU A 69 -7.27 0.75 1.59
N GLN A 70 -7.43 1.14 2.85
CA GLN A 70 -8.56 0.72 3.67
C GLN A 70 -9.90 1.09 3.01
N ARG A 71 -10.11 2.38 2.67
CA ARG A 71 -11.36 2.84 2.04
C ARG A 71 -11.66 2.15 0.72
N VAL A 72 -10.62 1.90 -0.09
CA VAL A 72 -10.76 1.18 -1.36
C VAL A 72 -11.23 -0.27 -1.13
N PHE A 73 -10.63 -0.98 -0.17
CA PHE A 73 -11.02 -2.36 0.12
C PHE A 73 -12.39 -2.47 0.76
N GLU A 74 -12.77 -1.53 1.64
CA GLU A 74 -14.13 -1.42 2.17
C GLU A 74 -15.14 -1.17 1.04
N GLY A 75 -14.83 -0.27 0.10
CA GLY A 75 -15.66 -0.03 -1.07
C GLY A 75 -15.81 -1.26 -1.98
N LEU A 76 -14.72 -1.98 -2.22
CA LEU A 76 -14.74 -3.21 -3.01
C LEU A 76 -15.60 -4.32 -2.36
N GLN A 77 -15.56 -4.43 -1.02
CA GLN A 77 -16.39 -5.38 -0.28
C GLN A 77 -17.88 -4.96 -0.28
N ALA A 78 -18.16 -3.67 -0.07
CA ALA A 78 -19.52 -3.15 -0.07
C ALA A 78 -20.21 -3.32 -1.44
N GLU A 79 -19.45 -3.22 -2.54
CA GLU A 79 -19.93 -3.48 -3.89
C GLU A 79 -19.99 -4.97 -4.25
N GLY A 80 -19.61 -5.86 -3.32
CA GLY A 80 -19.58 -7.31 -3.53
C GLY A 80 -18.54 -7.78 -4.55
N ILE A 81 -17.55 -6.93 -4.88
CA ILE A 81 -16.52 -7.22 -5.89
C ILE A 81 -15.48 -8.18 -5.33
N ILE A 82 -15.16 -8.07 -4.03
CA ILE A 82 -14.20 -8.93 -3.34
C ILE A 82 -14.79 -9.46 -2.03
N ARG A 83 -14.32 -10.64 -1.61
CA ARG A 83 -14.61 -11.22 -0.29
C ARG A 83 -13.30 -11.39 0.49
N ILE A 84 -12.72 -10.26 0.91
CA ILE A 84 -11.45 -10.22 1.66
C ILE A 84 -11.76 -9.65 3.04
N LYS A 85 -11.47 -10.40 4.12
CA LYS A 85 -11.43 -9.81 5.45
C LYS A 85 -10.13 -9.03 5.59
N MET A 86 -10.26 -7.71 5.73
CA MET A 86 -9.13 -6.86 6.07
C MET A 86 -8.93 -6.94 7.59
N GLU A 87 -8.00 -7.76 8.04
CA GLU A 87 -7.61 -7.83 9.44
C GLU A 87 -6.38 -6.94 9.65
N ASN A 88 -6.44 -6.02 10.61
CA ASN A 88 -5.28 -5.22 11.04
C ASN A 88 -4.33 -6.12 11.83
N VAL A 89 -3.56 -6.96 11.14
CA VAL A 89 -2.58 -7.85 11.77
C VAL A 89 -1.21 -7.23 11.65
N CYS A 90 -0.66 -6.79 12.78
CA CYS A 90 0.74 -6.40 12.91
C CYS A 90 1.61 -7.65 12.68
N LEU A 91 2.17 -7.83 11.48
CA LEU A 91 3.06 -8.94 11.18
C LEU A 91 4.49 -8.42 10.97
N ASP A 92 5.29 -8.58 12.02
CA ASP A 92 6.75 -8.50 12.16
C ASP A 92 7.49 -7.43 11.36
N SER A 93 7.67 -6.26 11.99
CA SER A 93 8.97 -5.59 11.84
C SER A 93 10.02 -6.53 12.43
N THR A 94 10.85 -7.16 11.62
CA THR A 94 12.14 -7.66 12.12
C THR A 94 12.94 -6.44 12.56
N ALA A 95 12.77 -6.03 13.80
CA ALA A 95 13.72 -5.15 14.46
C ALA A 95 15.02 -5.96 14.58
N VAL A 96 15.95 -5.77 13.64
CA VAL A 96 17.33 -6.20 13.86
C VAL A 96 17.81 -5.36 15.04
N LYS A 97 18.05 -6.00 16.20
CA LYS A 97 18.78 -5.36 17.29
C LYS A 97 20.14 -4.96 16.74
N VAL A 98 20.33 -3.67 16.52
CA VAL A 98 21.66 -3.10 16.26
C VAL A 98 22.40 -3.11 17.60
N HIS A 99 23.68 -3.47 17.59
CA HIS A 99 24.53 -3.29 18.76
C HIS A 99 24.50 -1.79 19.15
N PRO A 100 24.48 -1.42 20.44
CA PRO A 100 24.48 -0.01 20.87
C PRO A 100 25.65 0.82 20.33
N ASP A 101 26.70 0.16 19.84
CA ASP A 101 27.88 0.77 19.21
C ASP A 101 27.69 1.11 17.71
N GLY A 102 26.53 0.80 17.13
CA GLY A 102 26.19 1.09 15.73
C GLY A 102 25.65 2.49 15.46
N THR A 103 25.57 3.37 16.47
CA THR A 103 25.10 4.76 16.33
C THR A 103 26.19 5.63 15.72
N GLY A 104 26.41 5.48 14.41
CA GLY A 104 27.31 6.32 13.63
C GLY A 104 26.73 7.72 13.39
N ALA A 105 27.43 8.72 13.92
CA ALA A 105 27.53 10.14 13.55
C ALA A 105 26.25 10.94 13.17
N LEU A 106 25.94 11.94 14.00
CA LEU A 106 25.04 13.05 13.66
C LEU A 106 25.57 13.80 12.43
N LYS A 107 24.88 13.68 11.29
CA LYS A 107 25.12 14.53 10.12
C LYS A 107 24.51 15.91 10.39
N GLN A 108 25.38 16.91 10.46
CA GLN A 108 25.05 18.33 10.55
C GLN A 108 24.07 18.72 9.43
N VAL A 109 22.89 19.22 9.82
CA VAL A 109 21.89 19.79 8.91
C VAL A 109 22.25 21.25 8.69
N ALA A 110 22.54 21.62 7.44
CA ALA A 110 22.57 23.01 6.99
C ALA A 110 21.75 23.12 5.68
N GLY A 111 20.62 23.85 5.77
CA GLY A 111 19.78 24.36 4.67
C GLY A 111 18.96 23.29 3.91
N ASN A 112 17.63 23.28 3.89
CA ASN A 112 16.64 24.35 3.98
C ASN A 112 15.34 23.81 4.59
N LEU A 113 14.77 24.54 5.55
CA LEU A 113 13.42 24.30 6.06
C LEU A 113 12.39 24.57 4.96
N SER A 114 11.60 23.55 4.63
CA SER A 114 10.18 23.74 4.38
C SER A 114 9.43 22.80 5.33
N ASP A 115 8.82 23.44 6.30
CA ASP A 115 7.99 22.93 7.39
C ASP A 115 6.93 21.91 6.95
N ALA A 116 6.85 20.79 7.68
CA ALA A 116 5.59 20.22 8.17
C ALA A 116 5.89 19.27 9.35
N PRO A 117 5.12 19.34 10.46
CA PRO A 117 5.50 18.73 11.72
C PRO A 117 5.31 17.22 11.72
N GLU A 118 6.18 16.62 12.53
CA GLU A 118 6.11 15.31 13.14
C GLU A 118 4.67 14.92 13.52
N GLY A 119 4.16 13.93 12.80
CA GLY A 119 3.05 13.11 13.24
C GLY A 119 3.52 11.68 13.15
N ASP A 120 4.25 11.21 14.17
CA ASP A 120 4.40 9.80 14.46
C ASP A 120 3.01 9.24 14.77
N SER A 121 2.22 9.04 13.71
CA SER A 121 1.01 8.27 13.77
C SER A 121 1.46 6.82 13.82
N PRO A 122 1.14 6.05 14.88
CA PRO A 122 1.40 4.62 14.86
C PRO A 122 0.83 4.07 13.56
N GLN A 123 1.59 3.25 12.85
CA GLN A 123 1.15 2.59 11.62
C GLN A 123 -0.19 1.90 11.92
N LYS A 124 -1.32 2.55 11.60
CA LYS A 124 -2.66 2.03 11.96
C LYS A 124 -3.05 0.83 11.09
N PHE A 125 -2.25 0.51 10.09
CA PHE A 125 -2.56 -0.44 9.03
C PHE A 125 -1.29 -1.19 8.63
N ILE A 126 -1.28 -2.51 8.84
CA ILE A 126 -0.31 -3.43 8.25
C ILE A 126 -1.11 -4.44 7.41
N TRP A 127 -0.67 -4.59 6.17
CA TRP A 127 -1.36 -5.34 5.12
C TRP A 127 -1.12 -6.84 5.30
N SER A 128 -2.17 -7.59 5.67
CA SER A 128 -2.20 -9.05 5.58
C SER A 128 -3.58 -9.51 5.09
N PRO A 129 -3.78 -9.63 3.77
CA PRO A 129 -5.05 -10.08 3.24
C PRO A 129 -5.19 -11.58 3.51
N ARG A 130 -6.08 -11.94 4.43
CA ARG A 130 -6.54 -13.33 4.55
C ARG A 130 -7.78 -13.49 3.68
N LEU A 131 -7.61 -14.12 2.52
CA LEU A 131 -8.74 -14.62 1.75
C LEU A 131 -9.42 -15.72 2.56
N THR A 132 -10.63 -15.47 3.04
CA THR A 132 -11.49 -16.54 3.55
C THR A 132 -11.93 -17.36 2.34
N GLY A 133 -11.49 -18.61 2.27
CA GLY A 133 -11.90 -19.56 1.25
C GLY A 133 -13.43 -19.72 1.20
N LEU A 134 -13.91 -19.90 -0.04
CA LEU A 134 -15.27 -20.18 -0.54
C LEU A 134 -16.37 -20.45 0.49
#